data_AF-A0A920HGP9-F1
#
_entry.id   AF-A0A920HGP9-F1
#
_cell.length_a   1.000
_cell.length_b   1.000
_cell.length_c   1.000
_cell.angle_alpha   90.00
_cell.angle_beta   90.00
_cell.angle_gamma   90.00
#
_symmetry.space_group_name_H-M   'P 1'
#
loop_
_entity.id
_entity.type
_entity.pdbx_description
1 polymer ?
#
loop_
_entity_poly.entity_id
_entity_poly.type
_entity_poly.pdbx_seq_one_letter_code
_entity_poly.pdbx_strand_id
1 'polypeptide(L)'
;MPTVTYEEIYEDIERNRKGEQNIFWRTPIKWFAKSSGTTNAKSKFIPISFESLEDCHYKAGKDMLSLYFNNNVNSQLLVGKCLRLGGSREIYENNDSYYGDLSAIMIDNLPFWAELSSTPSSKTSLIPEWEDKVKAIIKESMNQKVTSFAGVPSWMLSLLQQVIDKTGKDNILEIWQDAEVYFHGGVSFEPYRNLYNKLFPSKDFKYFEIFNASEGFFAIQDQNSSTELLLMLDYGIFYEFIPVNGSECEIVSLADVKT
;
A
#
# COMPACT_ATOMS: atom_id res chain seq x y z
N MET A 1 -26.24 -6.51 -9.77
CA MET A 1 -26.00 -5.12 -10.25
C MET A 1 -25.29 -5.24 -11.60
N PRO A 2 -25.46 -4.32 -12.55
CA PRO A 2 -24.66 -4.32 -13.77
C PRO A 2 -23.20 -3.98 -13.46
N THR A 3 -22.27 -4.45 -14.28
CA THR A 3 -20.88 -3.96 -14.30
C THR A 3 -20.88 -2.51 -14.74
N VAL A 4 -20.08 -1.69 -14.06
CA VAL A 4 -19.97 -0.26 -14.36
C VAL A 4 -18.52 0.13 -14.56
N THR A 5 -18.30 1.06 -15.48
CA THR A 5 -17.02 1.74 -15.70
C THR A 5 -16.91 2.97 -14.80
N TYR A 6 -15.68 3.46 -14.61
CA TYR A 6 -15.46 4.68 -13.84
C TYR A 6 -16.17 5.90 -14.47
N GLU A 7 -16.16 5.97 -15.80
CA GLU A 7 -16.74 7.06 -16.58
C GLU A 7 -18.27 7.14 -16.42
N GLU A 8 -18.95 6.01 -16.25
CA GLU A 8 -20.41 5.96 -16.03
C GLU A 8 -20.83 6.47 -14.65
N ILE A 9 -19.97 6.32 -13.63
CA ILE A 9 -20.23 6.79 -12.25
C ILE A 9 -19.49 8.09 -11.91
N TYR A 10 -18.82 8.71 -12.89
CA TYR A 10 -17.98 9.90 -12.68
C TYR A 10 -18.76 11.06 -12.05
N GLU A 11 -19.97 11.35 -12.54
CA GLU A 11 -20.80 12.43 -12.00
C GLU A 11 -21.19 12.20 -10.54
N ASP A 12 -21.45 10.95 -10.16
CA ASP A 12 -21.75 10.56 -8.78
C ASP A 12 -20.52 10.70 -7.86
N ILE A 13 -19.32 10.36 -8.38
CA ILE A 13 -18.05 10.61 -7.69
C ILE A 13 -17.86 12.11 -7.45
N GLU A 14 -18.07 12.96 -8.47
CA GLU A 14 -17.90 14.41 -8.34
C GLU A 14 -18.94 15.03 -7.40
N ARG A 15 -20.19 14.54 -7.40
CA ARG A 15 -21.20 14.92 -6.40
C ARG A 15 -20.75 14.57 -4.98
N ASN A 16 -20.23 13.35 -4.78
CA ASN A 16 -19.74 12.92 -3.48
C ASN A 16 -18.55 13.76 -3.01
N ARG A 17 -17.62 14.10 -3.92
CA ARG A 17 -16.47 14.98 -3.64
C ARG A 17 -16.87 16.41 -3.27
N LYS A 18 -17.98 16.91 -3.82
CA LYS A 18 -18.58 18.21 -3.47
C LYS A 18 -19.39 18.17 -2.17
N GLY A 19 -19.42 17.03 -1.48
CA GLY A 19 -20.00 16.88 -0.15
C GLY A 19 -21.35 16.17 -0.11
N GLU A 20 -21.93 15.76 -1.24
CA GLU A 20 -23.17 14.98 -1.23
C GLU A 20 -22.92 13.57 -0.66
N GLN A 21 -23.59 13.23 0.45
CA GLN A 21 -23.37 11.96 1.15
C GLN A 21 -24.41 10.90 0.74
N ASN A 22 -24.19 9.66 1.16
CA ASN A 22 -25.10 8.53 0.91
C ASN A 22 -25.26 8.12 -0.56
N ILE A 23 -24.25 8.39 -1.39
CA ILE A 23 -24.19 7.95 -2.80
C ILE A 23 -23.61 6.52 -2.88
N PHE A 24 -22.37 6.33 -2.44
CA PHE A 24 -21.66 5.04 -2.52
C PHE A 24 -21.74 4.22 -1.24
N TRP A 25 -21.93 4.87 -0.09
CA TRP A 25 -21.97 4.21 1.20
C TRP A 25 -22.85 4.96 2.18
N ARG A 26 -23.36 4.26 3.18
CA ARG A 26 -24.31 4.81 4.18
C ARG A 26 -23.68 5.75 5.20
N THR A 27 -22.35 5.70 5.38
CA THR A 27 -21.62 6.61 6.26
C THR A 27 -20.96 7.72 5.44
N PRO A 28 -20.69 8.89 6.04
CA PRO A 28 -20.08 9.98 5.30
C PRO A 28 -18.69 9.63 4.75
N ILE A 29 -18.46 9.96 3.48
CA ILE A 29 -17.18 9.78 2.80
C ILE A 29 -16.52 11.15 2.65
N LYS A 30 -15.30 11.26 3.17
CA LYS A 30 -14.50 12.50 3.10
C LYS A 30 -13.18 12.33 2.36
N TRP A 31 -12.72 11.09 2.16
CA TRP A 31 -11.43 10.80 1.57
C TRP A 31 -11.60 10.18 0.19
N PHE A 32 -10.76 10.61 -0.75
CA PHE A 32 -10.74 10.11 -2.11
C PHE A 32 -9.33 9.73 -2.51
N ALA A 33 -9.07 8.45 -2.73
CA ALA A 33 -7.79 8.00 -3.22
C ALA A 33 -7.63 8.39 -4.69
N LYS A 34 -6.53 9.08 -5.01
CA LYS A 34 -6.19 9.48 -6.36
C LYS A 34 -5.50 8.30 -7.04
N SER A 35 -6.12 7.79 -8.11
CA SER A 35 -5.55 6.74 -8.95
C SER A 35 -5.09 7.35 -10.28
N SER A 36 -3.93 6.88 -10.77
CA SER A 36 -3.39 7.26 -12.07
C SER A 36 -4.20 6.60 -13.19
N GLY A 37 -5.35 7.18 -13.52
CA GLY A 37 -6.17 6.74 -14.65
C GLY A 37 -5.51 7.04 -15.99
N THR A 38 -5.52 6.06 -16.89
CA THR A 38 -4.99 6.13 -18.26
C THR A 38 -6.00 6.62 -19.30
N THR A 39 -7.24 6.93 -18.89
CA THR A 39 -8.30 7.44 -19.78
C THR A 39 -8.58 8.93 -19.51
N ASN A 40 -8.42 9.77 -20.56
CA ASN A 40 -8.77 11.20 -20.63
C ASN A 40 -7.95 12.23 -19.82
N ALA A 41 -6.69 11.94 -19.46
CA ALA A 41 -5.75 12.89 -18.84
C ALA A 41 -6.22 13.50 -17.50
N LYS A 42 -7.31 13.00 -16.90
CA LYS A 42 -7.79 13.37 -15.58
C LYS A 42 -7.59 12.22 -14.61
N SER A 43 -7.09 12.52 -13.42
CA SER A 43 -6.93 11.52 -12.36
C SER A 43 -8.29 10.92 -11.96
N LYS A 44 -8.30 9.63 -11.64
CA LYS A 44 -9.46 8.95 -11.07
C LYS A 44 -9.48 9.15 -9.56
N PHE A 45 -10.67 9.27 -8.98
CA PHE A 45 -10.87 9.51 -7.55
C PHE A 45 -11.77 8.42 -7.00
N ILE A 46 -11.21 7.59 -6.14
CA ILE A 46 -11.89 6.43 -5.56
C ILE A 46 -12.37 6.82 -4.15
N PRO A 47 -13.68 6.77 -3.86
CA PRO A 47 -14.20 7.09 -2.53
C PRO A 47 -13.70 6.09 -1.48
N ILE A 48 -13.19 6.59 -0.37
CA ILE A 48 -12.66 5.80 0.74
C ILE A 48 -13.53 6.04 1.98
N SER A 49 -14.31 5.02 2.36
CA SER A 49 -15.10 5.05 3.59
C SER A 49 -14.23 4.70 4.79
N PHE A 50 -14.72 5.00 5.99
CA PHE A 50 -14.06 4.57 7.22
C PHE A 50 -14.03 3.03 7.31
N GLU A 51 -15.11 2.37 6.90
CA GLU A 51 -15.20 0.91 6.88
C GLU A 51 -14.21 0.28 5.89
N SER A 52 -13.95 0.87 4.72
CA SER A 52 -12.93 0.33 3.82
C SER A 52 -11.50 0.51 4.37
N LEU A 53 -11.25 1.52 5.21
CA LEU A 53 -10.00 1.62 5.93
C LEU A 53 -9.87 0.52 7.00
N GLU A 54 -10.87 0.39 7.88
CA GLU A 54 -10.83 -0.54 9.01
C GLU A 54 -10.97 -2.01 8.62
N ASP A 55 -12.03 -2.36 7.88
CA ASP A 55 -12.45 -3.74 7.60
C ASP A 55 -11.77 -4.33 6.36
N CYS A 56 -11.07 -3.50 5.58
CA CYS A 56 -10.28 -3.93 4.42
C CYS A 56 -8.80 -3.65 4.63
N HIS A 57 -8.33 -2.41 4.49
CA HIS A 57 -6.89 -2.13 4.45
C HIS A 57 -6.16 -2.41 5.78
N TYR A 58 -6.72 -1.99 6.92
CA TYR A 58 -6.09 -2.22 8.23
C TYR A 58 -6.27 -3.64 8.72
N LYS A 59 -7.41 -4.28 8.42
CA LYS A 59 -7.59 -5.72 8.62
C LYS A 59 -6.53 -6.50 7.84
N ALA A 60 -6.32 -6.16 6.57
CA ALA A 60 -5.29 -6.79 5.74
C ALA A 60 -3.88 -6.65 6.31
N GLY A 61 -3.54 -5.48 6.85
CA GLY A 61 -2.27 -5.28 7.53
C GLY A 61 -2.08 -6.20 8.75
N LYS A 62 -3.15 -6.42 9.54
CA LYS A 62 -3.13 -7.34 10.70
C LYS A 62 -2.96 -8.79 10.26
N ASP A 63 -3.67 -9.20 9.22
CA ASP A 63 -3.60 -10.58 8.71
C ASP A 63 -2.24 -10.85 8.04
N MET A 64 -1.71 -9.89 7.28
CA MET A 64 -0.36 -9.94 6.72
C MET A 64 0.71 -10.13 7.81
N LEU A 65 0.65 -9.35 8.89
CA LEU A 65 1.58 -9.51 10.02
C LEU A 65 1.39 -10.87 10.70
N SER A 66 0.15 -11.32 10.88
CA SER A 66 -0.15 -12.61 11.51
C SER A 66 0.40 -13.79 10.70
N LEU A 67 0.20 -13.78 9.39
CA LEU A 67 0.77 -14.75 8.45
C LEU A 67 2.30 -14.70 8.48
N TYR A 68 2.90 -13.50 8.48
CA TYR A 68 4.34 -13.34 8.56
C TYR A 68 4.91 -13.95 9.83
N PHE A 69 4.35 -13.66 11.01
CA PHE A 69 4.81 -14.24 12.28
C PHE A 69 4.60 -15.74 12.36
N ASN A 70 3.49 -16.25 11.82
CA ASN A 70 3.24 -17.69 11.76
C ASN A 70 4.31 -18.42 10.93
N ASN A 71 4.75 -17.82 9.82
CA ASN A 71 5.81 -18.35 8.98
C ASN A 71 7.23 -18.13 9.53
N ASN A 72 7.40 -17.18 10.44
CA ASN A 72 8.70 -16.71 10.92
C ASN A 72 8.68 -16.57 12.46
N VAL A 73 8.56 -17.71 13.16
CA VAL A 73 8.37 -17.77 14.62
C VAL A 73 9.45 -17.07 15.46
N ASN A 74 10.64 -16.85 14.89
CA ASN A 74 11.78 -16.18 15.55
C ASN A 74 11.92 -14.70 15.15
N SER A 75 10.98 -14.18 14.34
CA SER A 75 11.00 -12.81 13.83
C SER A 75 11.23 -11.78 14.94
N GLN A 76 12.06 -10.78 14.64
CA GLN A 76 12.32 -9.65 15.51
C GLN A 76 11.64 -8.36 15.02
N LEU A 77 10.65 -8.47 14.12
CA LEU A 77 9.98 -7.35 13.46
C LEU A 77 9.55 -6.26 14.46
N LEU A 78 8.92 -6.65 15.56
CA LEU A 78 8.37 -5.74 16.57
C LEU A 78 9.42 -5.12 17.51
N VAL A 79 10.68 -5.57 17.47
CA VAL A 79 11.78 -5.00 18.27
C VAL A 79 12.30 -3.70 17.66
N GLY A 80 12.03 -3.48 16.37
CA GLY A 80 12.39 -2.27 15.64
C GLY A 80 11.18 -1.56 15.05
N LYS A 81 11.47 -0.68 14.09
CA LYS A 81 10.49 0.11 13.36
C LYS A 81 10.37 -0.36 11.92
N CYS A 82 9.17 -0.21 11.37
CA CYS A 82 8.92 -0.35 9.95
C CYS A 82 9.28 0.95 9.24
N LEU A 83 10.26 0.92 8.33
CA LEU A 83 10.51 2.01 7.41
C LEU A 83 9.43 2.01 6.33
N ARG A 84 8.48 2.93 6.45
CA ARG A 84 7.36 3.07 5.52
C ARG A 84 7.55 4.26 4.61
N LEU A 85 7.23 4.08 3.33
CA LEU A 85 7.22 5.17 2.37
C LEU A 85 5.79 5.47 1.92
N GLY A 86 5.28 6.62 2.37
CA GLY A 86 3.96 7.12 2.03
C GLY A 86 3.97 8.05 0.81
N GLY A 87 2.83 8.09 0.13
CA GLY A 87 2.51 9.06 -0.91
C GLY A 87 2.30 10.47 -0.38
N SER A 88 1.79 11.35 -1.23
CA SER A 88 1.44 12.72 -0.86
C SER A 88 -0.08 12.88 -0.67
N ARG A 89 -0.46 13.92 0.07
CA ARG A 89 -1.85 14.29 0.35
C ARG A 89 -2.07 15.75 -0.06
N GLU A 90 -3.23 16.01 -0.66
CA GLU A 90 -3.69 17.34 -1.03
C GLU A 90 -5.11 17.59 -0.47
N ILE A 91 -5.50 18.85 -0.33
CA ILE A 91 -6.83 19.24 0.13
C ILE A 91 -7.65 19.58 -1.12
N TYR A 92 -8.84 18.97 -1.28
CA TYR A 92 -9.78 19.44 -2.28
C TYR A 92 -10.47 20.70 -1.76
N GLU A 93 -10.68 21.69 -2.63
CA GLU A 93 -11.38 22.96 -2.37
C GLU A 93 -12.37 22.94 -1.19
N ASN A 94 -12.33 23.96 -0.31
CA ASN A 94 -13.31 24.51 0.68
C ASN A 94 -14.53 23.70 1.21
N ASN A 95 -14.71 22.42 0.90
CA ASN A 95 -15.91 21.60 1.07
C ASN A 95 -15.66 20.36 1.95
N ASP A 96 -14.66 20.44 2.85
CA ASP A 96 -14.36 19.40 3.85
C ASP A 96 -14.04 17.98 3.29
N SER A 97 -13.63 17.88 2.01
CA SER A 97 -13.17 16.63 1.38
C SER A 97 -11.67 16.66 1.06
N TYR A 98 -11.04 15.48 1.08
CA TYR A 98 -9.60 15.30 0.96
C TYR A 98 -9.27 14.30 -0.14
N TYR A 99 -8.15 14.50 -0.84
CA TYR A 99 -7.66 13.52 -1.80
C TYR A 99 -6.15 13.35 -1.74
N GLY A 100 -5.68 12.19 -2.18
CA GLY A 100 -4.25 11.91 -2.20
C GLY A 100 -4.00 10.45 -2.49
N ASP A 101 -2.75 10.03 -2.38
CA ASP A 101 -2.42 8.63 -2.50
C ASP A 101 -3.08 7.85 -1.36
N LEU A 102 -3.58 6.64 -1.64
CA LEU A 102 -4.19 5.78 -0.61
C LEU A 102 -3.27 5.62 0.62
N SER A 103 -1.96 5.46 0.39
CA SER A 103 -0.98 5.34 1.46
C SER A 103 -0.91 6.57 2.37
N ALA A 104 -1.11 7.77 1.82
CA ALA A 104 -1.15 9.00 2.61
C ALA A 104 -2.44 9.07 3.46
N ILE A 105 -3.58 8.68 2.88
CA ILE A 105 -4.86 8.60 3.60
C ILE A 105 -4.77 7.58 4.74
N MET A 106 -4.19 6.40 4.48
CA MET A 106 -3.98 5.38 5.50
C MET A 106 -3.08 5.90 6.63
N ILE A 107 -1.93 6.51 6.31
CA ILE A 107 -0.99 7.02 7.31
C ILE A 107 -1.61 8.09 8.21
N ASP A 108 -2.40 8.99 7.64
CA ASP A 108 -3.07 10.08 8.36
C ASP A 108 -4.14 9.58 9.34
N ASN A 109 -4.70 8.41 9.07
CA ASN A 109 -5.73 7.77 9.90
C ASN A 109 -5.19 6.61 10.75
N LEU A 110 -3.87 6.39 10.78
CA LEU A 110 -3.30 5.30 11.57
C LEU A 110 -3.50 5.53 13.07
N PRO A 111 -3.78 4.45 13.82
CA PRO A 111 -3.71 4.51 15.27
C PRO A 111 -2.33 4.94 15.77
N PHE A 112 -2.28 5.74 16.84
CA PHE A 112 -1.05 6.27 17.42
C PHE A 112 0.03 5.20 17.68
N TRP A 113 -0.36 4.01 18.13
CA TRP A 113 0.59 2.93 18.38
C TRP A 113 1.29 2.43 17.11
N ALA A 114 0.62 2.46 15.94
CA ALA A 114 1.20 2.05 14.66
C ALA A 114 2.18 3.12 14.13
N GLU A 115 1.96 4.39 14.48
CA GLU A 115 2.94 5.46 14.22
C GLU A 115 4.21 5.26 15.04
N LEU A 116 4.09 4.89 16.32
CA LEU A 116 5.26 4.64 17.18
C LEU A 116 6.15 3.49 16.69
N SER A 117 5.54 2.46 16.07
CA SER A 117 6.25 1.33 15.45
C SER A 117 6.75 1.61 14.02
N SER A 118 6.63 2.85 13.54
CA SER A 118 7.00 3.25 12.18
C SER A 118 8.12 4.31 12.18
N THR A 119 8.89 4.33 11.09
CA THR A 119 9.79 5.42 10.75
C THR A 119 9.63 5.72 9.25
N PRO A 120 9.79 6.96 8.79
CA PRO A 120 9.87 8.18 9.58
C PRO A 120 8.51 8.52 10.22
N SER A 121 8.42 9.65 10.92
CA SER A 121 7.14 10.16 11.44
C SER A 121 6.12 10.39 10.33
N SER A 122 4.82 10.38 10.65
CA SER A 122 3.76 10.67 9.66
C SER A 122 3.97 12.02 8.98
N LYS A 123 4.39 13.03 9.73
CA LYS A 123 4.74 14.37 9.21
C LYS A 123 5.79 14.30 8.10
N THR A 124 6.84 13.51 8.28
CA THR A 124 7.93 13.38 7.31
C THR A 124 7.52 12.50 6.12
N SER A 125 6.73 11.45 6.33
CA SER A 125 6.18 10.65 5.24
C SER A 125 5.31 11.46 4.26
N LEU A 126 4.61 12.48 4.77
CA LEU A 126 3.65 13.29 4.03
C LEU A 126 4.25 14.52 3.32
N ILE A 127 5.57 14.74 3.37
CA ILE A 127 6.23 15.85 2.65
C ILE A 127 5.96 15.72 1.13
N PRO A 128 5.48 16.75 0.42
CA PRO A 128 5.18 16.62 -1.02
C PRO A 128 6.44 16.49 -1.88
N GLU A 129 7.43 17.36 -1.63
CA GLU A 129 8.65 17.42 -2.43
C GLU A 129 9.56 16.21 -2.18
N TRP A 130 9.82 15.43 -3.23
CA TRP A 130 10.50 14.15 -3.13
C TRP A 130 11.92 14.26 -2.55
N GLU A 131 12.72 15.22 -3.01
CA GLU A 131 14.10 15.37 -2.53
C GLU A 131 14.15 15.75 -1.05
N ASP A 132 13.26 16.64 -0.61
CA ASP A 132 13.18 17.08 0.78
C ASP A 132 12.61 15.98 1.67
N LYS A 133 11.62 15.23 1.17
CA LYS A 133 11.12 14.01 1.81
C LYS A 133 12.29 13.08 2.07
N VAL A 134 13.03 12.66 1.04
CA VAL A 134 14.13 11.70 1.20
C VAL A 134 15.19 12.20 2.18
N LYS A 135 15.59 13.48 2.12
CA LYS A 135 16.51 14.06 3.11
C LYS A 135 15.99 13.93 4.54
N ALA A 136 14.70 14.19 4.76
CA ALA A 136 14.07 14.08 6.07
C ALA A 136 13.92 12.61 6.52
N ILE A 137 13.54 11.68 5.63
CA ILE A 137 13.45 10.24 5.94
C ILE A 137 14.79 9.73 6.45
N ILE A 138 15.87 10.04 5.71
CA ILE A 138 17.23 9.64 6.08
C ILE A 138 17.56 10.23 7.45
N LYS A 139 17.37 11.53 7.65
CA LYS A 139 17.68 12.18 8.93
C LYS A 139 16.94 11.53 10.13
N GLU A 140 15.68 11.17 9.97
CA GLU A 140 14.87 10.57 11.05
C GLU A 140 15.15 9.08 11.28
N SER A 141 15.42 8.33 10.21
CA SER A 141 15.46 6.86 10.27
C SER A 141 16.86 6.28 10.45
N MET A 142 17.93 7.04 10.13
CA MET A 142 19.32 6.53 10.15
C MET A 142 19.77 6.00 11.51
N ASN A 143 19.32 6.61 12.61
CA ASN A 143 19.68 6.19 13.97
C ASN A 143 18.62 5.30 14.64
N GLN A 144 17.61 4.86 13.89
CA GLN A 144 16.56 3.97 14.39
C GLN A 144 16.93 2.51 14.09
N LYS A 145 16.51 1.61 14.97
CA LYS A 145 16.52 0.17 14.68
C LYS A 145 15.40 -0.12 13.68
N VAL A 146 15.72 -0.22 12.39
CA VAL A 146 14.78 -0.61 11.33
C VAL A 146 14.87 -2.11 11.14
N THR A 147 13.72 -2.78 11.24
CA THR A 147 13.59 -4.24 11.11
C THR A 147 12.78 -4.63 9.88
N SER A 148 11.93 -3.73 9.39
CA SER A 148 11.06 -4.00 8.24
C SER A 148 10.91 -2.78 7.35
N PHE A 149 10.49 -3.02 6.12
CA PHE A 149 10.20 -2.00 5.13
C PHE A 149 8.79 -2.20 4.59
N ALA A 150 8.10 -1.13 4.21
CA ALA A 150 6.81 -1.19 3.54
C ALA A 150 6.66 -0.10 2.48
N GLY A 151 6.21 -0.48 1.28
CA GLY A 151 5.94 0.49 0.21
C GLY A 151 5.98 -0.09 -1.20
N VAL A 152 5.95 0.83 -2.18
CA VAL A 152 6.04 0.49 -3.60
C VAL A 152 7.51 0.27 -3.98
N PRO A 153 7.86 -0.85 -4.65
CA PRO A 153 9.23 -1.19 -5.04
C PRO A 153 10.04 -0.07 -5.71
N SER A 154 9.47 0.64 -6.68
CA SER A 154 10.19 1.69 -7.43
C SER A 154 10.64 2.85 -6.53
N TRP A 155 9.77 3.29 -5.63
CA TRP A 155 10.05 4.43 -4.76
C TRP A 155 10.95 4.06 -3.60
N MET A 156 10.72 2.89 -2.99
CA MET A 156 11.57 2.37 -1.92
C MET A 156 12.99 2.13 -2.44
N LEU A 157 13.15 1.57 -3.64
CA LEU A 157 14.45 1.40 -4.27
C LEU A 157 15.20 2.74 -4.43
N SER A 158 14.52 3.77 -4.92
CA SER A 158 15.10 5.12 -5.08
C SER A 158 15.54 5.71 -3.73
N LEU A 159 14.76 5.52 -2.67
CA LEU A 159 15.14 5.94 -1.32
C LEU A 159 16.37 5.19 -0.83
N LEU A 160 16.37 3.87 -0.92
CA LEU A 160 17.47 3.02 -0.43
C LEU A 160 18.78 3.30 -1.19
N GLN A 161 18.73 3.57 -2.48
CA GLN A 161 19.91 3.98 -3.24
C GLN A 161 20.48 5.31 -2.73
N GLN A 162 19.63 6.29 -2.45
CA GLN A 162 20.09 7.56 -1.87
C GLN A 162 20.63 7.42 -0.44
N VAL A 163 20.10 6.47 0.34
CA VAL A 163 20.65 6.10 1.65
C VAL A 163 22.07 5.56 1.48
N ILE A 164 22.29 4.65 0.53
CA ILE A 164 23.63 4.13 0.18
C ILE A 164 24.57 5.25 -0.24
N ASP A 165 24.16 6.08 -1.19
CA ASP A 165 24.99 7.16 -1.74
C ASP A 165 25.43 8.17 -0.65
N LYS A 166 24.55 8.46 0.31
CA LYS A 166 24.88 9.38 1.41
C LYS A 166 25.73 8.76 2.51
N THR A 167 25.59 7.47 2.75
CA THR A 167 26.28 6.78 3.84
C THR A 167 27.61 6.16 3.39
N GLY A 168 27.80 5.98 2.08
CA GLY A 168 28.97 5.33 1.50
C GLY A 168 29.07 3.85 1.85
N LYS A 169 27.95 3.21 2.19
CA LYS A 169 27.85 1.78 2.53
C LYS A 169 27.58 0.94 1.29
N ASP A 170 27.96 -0.32 1.28
CA ASP A 170 27.75 -1.16 0.09
C ASP A 170 26.33 -1.71 0.00
N ASN A 171 25.68 -1.91 1.15
CA ASN A 171 24.34 -2.46 1.24
C ASN A 171 23.59 -1.99 2.50
N ILE A 172 22.27 -2.20 2.51
CA ILE A 172 21.36 -1.68 3.55
C ILE A 172 21.56 -2.40 4.88
N LEU A 173 21.99 -3.67 4.87
CA LEU A 173 22.23 -4.43 6.10
C LEU A 173 23.43 -3.90 6.90
N GLU A 174 24.33 -3.11 6.30
CA GLU A 174 25.37 -2.41 7.06
C GLU A 174 24.84 -1.23 7.88
N ILE A 175 23.67 -0.71 7.50
CA ILE A 175 23.02 0.44 8.14
C ILE A 175 21.99 -0.05 9.15
N TRP A 176 21.11 -0.95 8.70
CA TRP A 176 20.06 -1.56 9.51
C TRP A 176 20.27 -3.06 9.55
N GLN A 177 21.12 -3.51 10.48
CA GLN A 177 21.56 -4.90 10.61
C GLN A 177 20.43 -5.87 10.98
N ASP A 178 19.40 -5.37 11.66
CA ASP A 178 18.24 -6.15 12.09
C ASP A 178 17.12 -6.19 11.03
N ALA A 179 17.36 -5.67 9.84
CA ALA A 179 16.41 -5.70 8.73
C ALA A 179 16.13 -7.14 8.28
N GLU A 180 14.86 -7.56 8.32
CA GLU A 180 14.48 -8.95 8.01
C GLU A 180 13.40 -9.09 6.93
N VAL A 181 12.60 -8.06 6.65
CA VAL A 181 11.52 -8.17 5.65
C VAL A 181 11.18 -6.86 4.94
N TYR A 182 10.82 -6.97 3.66
CA TYR A 182 10.17 -5.93 2.89
C TYR A 182 8.77 -6.38 2.44
N PHE A 183 7.72 -5.70 2.92
CA PHE A 183 6.35 -5.85 2.45
C PHE A 183 6.11 -4.91 1.26
N HIS A 184 5.75 -5.46 0.10
CA HIS A 184 5.68 -4.69 -1.14
C HIS A 184 4.44 -4.97 -1.96
N GLY A 185 3.95 -3.94 -2.65
CA GLY A 185 2.78 -4.04 -3.52
C GLY A 185 2.67 -2.86 -4.48
N GLY A 186 1.55 -2.81 -5.21
CA GLY A 186 1.21 -1.74 -6.15
C GLY A 186 1.87 -1.84 -7.53
N VAL A 187 3.01 -2.52 -7.67
CA VAL A 187 3.63 -2.89 -8.95
C VAL A 187 4.32 -4.25 -8.85
N SER A 188 4.54 -4.90 -9.99
CA SER A 188 5.31 -6.15 -10.05
C SER A 188 6.71 -5.95 -9.46
N PHE A 189 7.10 -6.84 -8.55
CA PHE A 189 8.41 -6.82 -7.92
C PHE A 189 9.52 -7.42 -8.78
N GLU A 190 9.16 -8.31 -9.71
CA GLU A 190 10.11 -9.11 -10.49
C GLU A 190 11.19 -8.29 -11.21
N PRO A 191 10.88 -7.14 -11.86
CA PRO A 191 11.89 -6.30 -12.49
C PRO A 191 12.94 -5.75 -11.51
N TYR A 192 12.60 -5.63 -10.23
CA TYR A 192 13.44 -5.03 -9.19
C TYR A 192 14.21 -6.06 -8.36
N ARG A 193 13.84 -7.35 -8.42
CA ARG A 193 14.35 -8.41 -7.54
C ARG A 193 15.89 -8.44 -7.46
N ASN A 194 16.57 -8.37 -8.60
CA ASN A 194 18.04 -8.38 -8.64
C ASN A 194 18.68 -7.13 -8.02
N LEU A 195 18.02 -5.98 -8.08
CA LEU A 195 18.50 -4.75 -7.45
C LEU A 195 18.35 -4.83 -5.93
N TYR A 196 17.20 -5.32 -5.46
CA TYR A 196 16.96 -5.54 -4.04
C TYR A 196 17.88 -6.59 -3.43
N ASN A 197 18.17 -7.69 -4.13
CA ASN A 197 19.12 -8.70 -3.66
C ASN A 197 20.54 -8.14 -3.46
N LYS A 198 20.92 -7.07 -4.17
CA LYS A 198 22.20 -6.37 -3.92
C LYS A 198 22.11 -5.46 -2.69
N LEU A 199 20.98 -4.79 -2.50
CA LEU A 199 20.73 -3.93 -1.34
C LEU A 199 20.59 -4.72 -0.04
N PHE A 200 20.05 -5.93 -0.10
CA PHE A 200 19.88 -6.84 1.03
C PHE A 200 20.57 -8.18 0.72
N PRO A 201 21.90 -8.27 0.82
CA PRO A 201 22.67 -9.46 0.45
C PRO A 201 22.58 -10.55 1.54
N SER A 202 21.37 -10.89 1.96
CA SER A 202 21.07 -11.96 2.91
C SER A 202 20.00 -12.89 2.35
N LYS A 203 20.23 -14.20 2.48
CA LYS A 203 19.24 -15.23 2.11
C LYS A 203 18.07 -15.29 3.09
N ASP A 204 18.25 -14.72 4.28
CA ASP A 204 17.23 -14.72 5.32
C ASP A 204 16.29 -13.51 5.20
N PHE A 205 16.70 -12.47 4.47
CA PHE A 205 15.84 -11.32 4.19
C PHE A 205 14.65 -11.74 3.31
N LYS A 206 13.44 -11.36 3.73
CA LYS A 206 12.20 -11.77 3.08
C LYS A 206 11.63 -10.64 2.23
N TYR A 207 11.03 -11.02 1.11
CA TYR A 207 10.19 -10.16 0.29
C TYR A 207 8.79 -10.75 0.34
N PHE A 208 7.84 -10.01 0.93
CA PHE A 208 6.44 -10.42 1.06
C PHE A 208 5.59 -9.56 0.13
N GLU A 209 4.96 -10.21 -0.83
CA GLU A 209 4.09 -9.53 -1.78
C GLU A 209 2.68 -9.36 -1.23
N ILE A 210 2.12 -8.17 -1.46
CA ILE A 210 0.73 -7.85 -1.22
C ILE A 210 0.12 -7.30 -2.50
N PHE A 211 -1.13 -7.69 -2.77
CA PHE A 211 -1.90 -7.16 -3.88
C PHE A 211 -3.01 -6.27 -3.36
N ASN A 212 -2.76 -4.97 -3.46
CA ASN A 212 -3.70 -3.92 -3.06
C ASN A 212 -3.75 -2.81 -4.11
N ALA A 213 -4.86 -2.10 -4.13
CA ALA A 213 -5.10 -0.91 -4.94
C ALA A 213 -5.86 0.13 -4.11
N SER A 214 -6.23 1.25 -4.74
CA SER A 214 -7.03 2.29 -4.08
C SER A 214 -8.44 1.80 -3.75
N GLU A 215 -8.93 0.86 -4.55
CA GLU A 215 -10.26 0.26 -4.50
C GLU A 215 -10.39 -0.84 -3.44
N GLY A 216 -9.26 -1.39 -2.96
CA GLY A 216 -9.28 -2.45 -1.96
C GLY A 216 -7.95 -3.18 -1.80
N PHE A 217 -7.92 -4.08 -0.82
CA PHE A 217 -6.83 -5.02 -0.59
C PHE A 217 -7.32 -6.41 -0.99
N PHE A 218 -6.64 -7.06 -1.93
CA PHE A 218 -7.16 -8.27 -2.57
C PHE A 218 -6.46 -9.55 -2.11
N ALA A 219 -5.13 -9.58 -2.06
CA ALA A 219 -4.41 -10.82 -1.79
C ALA A 219 -3.08 -10.61 -1.04
N ILE A 220 -2.65 -11.63 -0.31
CA ILE A 220 -1.42 -11.61 0.50
C ILE A 220 -0.60 -12.85 0.16
N GLN A 221 0.72 -12.72 0.02
CA GLN A 221 1.61 -13.87 0.01
C GLN A 221 1.59 -14.52 1.41
N ASP A 222 1.02 -15.72 1.51
CA ASP A 222 0.80 -16.40 2.79
C ASP A 222 1.95 -17.35 3.17
N GLN A 223 2.92 -17.59 2.29
CA GLN A 223 4.01 -18.56 2.48
C GLN A 223 5.37 -18.02 2.04
N ASN A 224 6.41 -18.33 2.83
CA ASN A 224 7.80 -17.91 2.56
C ASN A 224 8.38 -18.48 1.25
N SER A 225 7.93 -19.68 0.83
CA SER A 225 8.47 -20.42 -0.31
C SER A 225 7.62 -20.34 -1.57
N SER A 226 6.57 -19.52 -1.57
CA SER A 226 5.66 -19.34 -2.70
C SER A 226 5.73 -17.90 -3.20
N THR A 227 5.51 -17.73 -4.50
CA THR A 227 5.26 -16.41 -5.13
C THR A 227 3.78 -16.21 -5.47
N GLU A 228 2.93 -17.17 -5.09
CA GLU A 228 1.48 -17.07 -5.22
C GLU A 228 0.88 -16.22 -4.10
N LEU A 229 -0.33 -15.72 -4.32
CA LEU A 229 -1.04 -14.88 -3.37
C LEU A 229 -2.35 -15.54 -2.96
N LEU A 230 -2.61 -15.54 -1.65
CA LEU A 230 -3.88 -15.95 -1.06
C LEU A 230 -4.90 -14.82 -1.24
N LEU A 231 -5.98 -15.09 -1.98
CA LEU A 231 -7.10 -14.16 -2.16
C LEU A 231 -7.90 -14.02 -0.85
N MET A 232 -8.11 -12.77 -0.41
CA MET A 232 -8.78 -12.45 0.84
C MET A 232 -10.27 -12.19 0.59
N LEU A 233 -11.12 -13.04 1.17
CA LEU A 233 -12.56 -13.10 0.85
C LEU A 233 -13.46 -12.33 1.83
N ASP A 234 -12.90 -11.84 2.93
CA ASP A 234 -13.65 -11.28 4.05
C ASP A 234 -13.25 -9.82 4.36
N TYR A 235 -12.75 -9.11 3.34
CA TYR A 235 -12.35 -7.70 3.39
C TYR A 235 -13.42 -6.76 2.82
N GLY A 236 -14.68 -7.20 2.79
CA GLY A 236 -15.79 -6.40 2.25
C GLY A 236 -15.83 -6.30 0.73
N ILE A 237 -15.06 -7.13 0.02
CA ILE A 237 -15.01 -7.21 -1.45
C ILE A 237 -15.70 -8.50 -1.88
N PHE A 238 -16.69 -8.38 -2.75
CA PHE A 238 -17.30 -9.50 -3.45
C PHE A 238 -16.65 -9.64 -4.83
N TYR A 239 -16.12 -10.83 -5.13
CA TYR A 239 -15.36 -11.07 -6.36
C TYR A 239 -16.20 -11.72 -7.43
N GLU A 240 -16.13 -11.13 -8.61
CA GLU A 240 -16.66 -11.64 -9.86
C GLU A 240 -15.56 -11.54 -10.93
N PHE A 241 -15.55 -12.47 -11.88
CA PHE A 241 -14.50 -12.57 -12.90
C PHE A 241 -15.09 -12.60 -14.29
N ILE A 242 -14.42 -11.94 -15.23
CA ILE A 242 -14.72 -12.02 -16.65
C ILE A 242 -13.63 -12.90 -17.28
N PRO A 243 -13.96 -14.04 -17.92
CA PRO A 243 -12.97 -14.86 -18.60
C PRO A 243 -12.21 -14.06 -19.66
N VAL A 244 -10.91 -14.28 -19.79
CA VAL A 244 -10.06 -13.54 -20.76
C VAL A 244 -10.56 -13.63 -22.20
N ASN A 245 -11.18 -14.77 -22.56
CA ASN A 245 -11.76 -15.00 -23.89
C ASN A 245 -13.29 -14.87 -23.89
N GLY A 246 -13.89 -14.45 -22.79
CA GLY A 246 -15.33 -14.24 -22.63
C GLY A 246 -15.74 -12.84 -23.06
N SER A 247 -17.04 -12.63 -23.23
CA SER A 247 -17.59 -11.28 -23.38
C SER A 247 -17.63 -10.57 -22.03
N GLU A 248 -17.65 -9.23 -21.99
CA GLU A 248 -17.81 -8.45 -20.74
C GLU A 248 -19.11 -8.79 -19.97
N CYS A 249 -20.08 -9.38 -20.65
CA CYS A 249 -21.33 -9.87 -20.06
C CYS A 249 -21.21 -11.26 -19.42
N GLU A 250 -20.11 -11.98 -19.66
CA GLU A 250 -19.86 -13.32 -19.11
C GLU A 250 -19.14 -13.18 -17.77
N ILE A 251 -19.93 -13.03 -16.72
CA ILE A 251 -19.46 -12.86 -15.35
C ILE A 251 -19.60 -14.20 -14.63
N VAL A 252 -18.50 -14.68 -14.06
CA VAL A 252 -18.46 -15.92 -13.27
C VAL A 252 -18.14 -15.63 -11.82
N SER A 253 -18.74 -16.40 -10.92
CA SER A 253 -18.43 -16.32 -9.49
C SER A 253 -17.06 -16.93 -9.20
N LEU A 254 -16.48 -16.62 -8.04
CA LEU A 254 -15.24 -17.26 -7.59
C LEU A 254 -15.33 -18.79 -7.59
N ALA A 255 -16.48 -19.37 -7.27
CA ALA A 255 -16.69 -20.83 -7.24
C ALA A 255 -16.63 -21.48 -8.63
N ASP A 256 -16.86 -20.70 -9.68
CA ASP A 256 -16.89 -21.17 -11.08
C ASP A 256 -15.56 -20.90 -11.81
N VAL A 257 -14.60 -20.24 -11.14
CA VAL A 257 -13.26 -20.01 -11.69
C VAL A 257 -12.52 -21.35 -11.80
N LYS A 258 -12.08 -21.67 -13.01
CA LYS A 258 -11.27 -22.87 -13.29
C LYS A 258 -9.79 -22.55 -13.07
N THR A 259 -9.14 -23.30 -12.19
CA THR A 259 -7.69 -23.27 -11.92
C THR A 259 -6.92 -24.19 -12.85
#